data_AF-A0A6P0XWW5-F1
#
_entry.id   AF-A0A6P0XWW5-F1
#
_cell.length_a   1.000
_cell.length_b   1.000
_cell.length_c   1.000
_cell.angle_alpha   90.00
_cell.angle_beta   90.00
_cell.angle_gamma   90.00
#
_symmetry.space_group_name_H-M   'P 1'
#
loop_
_entity.id
_entity.type
_entity.pdbx_description
1 polymer ?
#
loop_
_entity_poly.entity_id
_entity_poly.type
_entity_poly.pdbx_seq_one_letter_code
_entity_poly.pdbx_strand_id
1 'polypeptide(L)'
;MSSEKTSTSASTTGADAVDEAIAKGIDLDGSVIPAEKLDLYHKVMALEGQRQRSGVSNTMRSRIVRIGAKHISQEELNQMLKDADFAPLKEKEIAFYYGGK
;
A
#
# COMPACT_ATOMS: atom_id res chain seq x y z
N MET A 1 19.30 37.47 -12.83
CA MET A 1 19.68 37.37 -11.40
C MET A 1 18.56 38.06 -10.64
N SER A 2 17.74 37.42 -9.81
CA SER A 2 17.97 36.23 -8.99
C SER A 2 16.63 35.51 -8.76
N SER A 3 16.70 34.19 -8.70
CA SER A 3 15.62 33.32 -8.27
C SER A 3 15.26 33.58 -6.81
N GLU A 4 13.98 33.78 -6.53
CA GLU A 4 13.45 33.59 -5.18
C GLU A 4 12.79 32.21 -5.14
N LYS A 5 13.42 31.32 -4.37
CA LYS A 5 13.01 29.93 -4.17
C LYS A 5 11.91 29.95 -3.10
N THR A 6 10.68 29.64 -3.49
CA THR A 6 9.59 29.44 -2.54
C THR A 6 9.88 28.20 -1.70
N SER A 7 10.34 28.40 -0.47
CA SER A 7 10.53 27.35 0.53
C SER A 7 9.16 26.99 1.11
N THR A 8 8.47 26.03 0.49
CA THR A 8 7.27 25.44 1.07
C THR A 8 7.65 24.70 2.35
N SER A 9 7.10 25.16 3.47
CA SER A 9 7.14 24.49 4.77
C SER A 9 6.48 23.12 4.68
N ALA A 10 7.29 22.06 4.57
CA ALA A 10 6.81 20.69 4.65
C ALA A 10 6.62 20.30 6.13
N SER A 11 5.37 20.06 6.53
CA SER A 11 5.02 19.48 7.83
C SER A 11 5.50 18.02 7.87
N THR A 12 6.59 17.75 8.59
CA THR A 12 7.25 16.43 8.71
C THR A 12 6.57 15.54 9.76
N THR A 13 5.29 15.26 9.62
CA THR A 13 4.58 14.30 10.50
C THR A 13 3.86 13.26 9.67
N GLY A 14 4.25 11.99 9.80
CA GLY A 14 3.67 10.86 9.06
C GLY A 14 4.74 9.95 8.44
N ALA A 15 4.29 9.03 7.57
CA ALA A 15 5.16 8.06 6.87
C ALA A 15 6.36 8.72 6.16
N ASP A 16 6.16 9.92 5.61
CA ASP A 16 7.20 10.67 4.91
C ASP A 16 8.39 11.03 5.80
N ALA A 17 8.18 11.31 7.09
CA ALA A 17 9.26 11.61 8.03
C ALA A 17 10.10 10.38 8.36
N VAL A 18 9.48 9.20 8.39
CA VAL A 18 10.15 7.92 8.63
C VAL A 18 11.01 7.54 7.42
N ASP A 19 10.48 7.71 6.21
CA ASP A 19 11.23 7.43 4.98
C ASP A 19 12.47 8.35 4.85
N GLU A 20 12.34 9.63 5.20
CA GLU A 20 13.48 10.55 5.26
C GLU A 20 14.52 10.16 6.31
N ALA A 21 14.08 9.72 7.50
CA ALA A 21 14.92 9.30 8.59
C ALA A 21 15.74 8.05 8.19
N ILE A 22 15.08 7.05 7.60
CA ILE A 22 15.72 5.84 7.07
C ILE A 22 16.73 6.19 5.97
N ALA A 23 16.39 7.10 5.05
CA ALA A 23 17.30 7.54 4.00
C ALA A 23 18.54 8.25 4.54
N LYS A 24 18.42 8.95 5.68
CA LYS A 24 19.53 9.61 6.39
C LYS A 24 20.28 8.66 7.33
N GLY A 25 19.78 7.44 7.55
CA GLY A 25 20.36 6.46 8.47
C GLY A 25 20.25 6.83 9.94
N ILE A 26 19.31 7.72 10.28
CA ILE A 26 19.05 8.20 11.64
C ILE A 26 17.59 7.99 12.00
N ASP A 27 17.30 7.60 13.23
CA ASP A 27 15.94 7.47 13.73
C ASP A 27 15.34 8.86 14.01
N LEU A 28 14.03 8.94 14.26
CA LEU A 28 13.32 10.20 14.55
C LEU A 28 13.79 10.87 15.84
N ASP A 29 14.43 10.12 16.74
CA ASP A 29 15.07 10.66 17.95
C ASP A 29 16.52 11.10 17.73
N GLY A 30 17.04 10.96 16.49
CA GLY A 30 18.41 11.31 16.11
C GLY A 30 19.46 10.24 16.37
N SER A 31 19.07 9.06 16.90
CA SER A 31 19.99 7.92 17.05
C SER A 31 20.38 7.33 15.70
N VAL A 32 21.58 6.75 15.60
CA VAL A 32 22.04 6.10 14.35
C VAL A 32 21.35 4.74 14.19
N ILE A 33 20.77 4.50 13.03
CA ILE A 33 20.17 3.20 12.71
C ILE A 33 21.31 2.20 12.44
N PRO A 34 21.35 1.03 13.11
CA PRO A 34 22.33 0.00 12.83
C PRO A 34 22.36 -0.41 11.36
N ALA A 35 23.56 -0.55 10.78
CA ALA A 35 23.76 -0.88 9.37
C ALA A 35 23.01 -2.17 8.95
N GLU A 36 23.04 -3.21 9.77
CA GLU A 36 22.33 -4.47 9.48
C GLU A 36 20.82 -4.30 9.28
N LYS A 37 20.20 -3.33 10.00
CA LYS A 37 18.77 -3.02 9.85
C LYS A 37 18.49 -2.28 8.55
N LEU A 38 19.35 -1.31 8.20
CA LEU A 38 19.25 -0.57 6.94
C LEU A 38 19.47 -1.49 5.73
N ASP A 39 20.46 -2.37 5.80
CA ASP A 39 20.76 -3.33 4.74
C ASP A 39 19.59 -4.28 4.51
N LEU A 40 18.98 -4.79 5.58
CA LEU A 40 17.79 -5.62 5.48
C LEU A 40 16.61 -4.83 4.87
N TYR A 41 16.37 -3.61 5.33
CA TYR A 41 15.31 -2.75 4.79
C TYR A 41 15.48 -2.51 3.28
N HIS A 42 16.66 -2.05 2.86
CA HIS A 42 16.96 -1.79 1.45
C HIS A 42 16.83 -3.04 0.60
N LYS A 43 17.30 -4.19 1.10
CA LYS A 43 17.17 -5.48 0.40
C LYS A 43 15.71 -5.84 0.15
N VAL A 44 14.84 -5.68 1.14
CA VAL A 44 13.41 -6.00 1.00
C VAL A 44 12.70 -4.97 0.12
N MET A 45 12.99 -3.68 0.28
CA MET A 45 12.41 -2.63 -0.56
C MET A 45 12.81 -2.74 -2.02
N ALA A 46 14.04 -3.19 -2.31
CA ALA A 46 14.47 -3.47 -3.69
C ALA A 46 13.63 -4.59 -4.35
N LEU A 47 13.23 -5.62 -3.58
CA LEU A 47 12.35 -6.68 -4.07
C LEU A 47 10.94 -6.16 -4.39
N GLU A 48 10.42 -5.22 -3.58
CA GLU A 48 9.12 -4.60 -3.83
C GLU A 48 9.19 -3.57 -4.98
N GLY A 49 10.29 -2.82 -5.10
CA GLY A 49 10.53 -1.87 -6.19
C GLY A 49 10.62 -2.54 -7.57
N GLN A 50 11.00 -3.83 -7.61
CA GLN A 50 11.01 -4.64 -8.82
C GLN A 50 9.64 -5.25 -9.16
N ARG A 51 8.64 -5.15 -8.27
CA ARG A 51 7.29 -5.61 -8.61
C ARG A 51 6.62 -4.65 -9.58
N GLN A 52 6.16 -5.19 -10.70
CA GLN A 52 5.17 -4.52 -11.52
C GLN A 52 3.91 -4.33 -10.67
N ARG A 53 3.58 -3.08 -10.33
CA ARG A 53 2.35 -2.78 -9.59
C ARG A 53 1.16 -3.32 -10.38
N SER A 54 0.24 -3.96 -9.69
CA SER A 54 -1.05 -4.30 -10.29
C SER A 54 -1.71 -3.02 -10.80
N GLY A 55 -2.07 -2.98 -12.08
CA GLY A 55 -2.74 -1.82 -12.69
C GLY A 55 -3.95 -1.35 -11.87
N VAL A 56 -4.34 -0.09 -12.07
CA VAL A 56 -5.38 0.60 -11.26
C VAL A 56 -6.65 -0.23 -11.13
N SER A 57 -7.14 -0.83 -12.23
CA SER A 57 -8.33 -1.69 -12.23
C SER A 57 -8.20 -2.89 -11.27
N ASN A 58 -7.07 -3.60 -11.27
CA ASN A 58 -6.83 -4.72 -10.34
C ASN A 58 -6.79 -4.24 -8.89
N THR A 59 -6.19 -3.09 -8.63
CA THR A 59 -6.14 -2.48 -7.29
C THR A 59 -7.52 -2.10 -6.80
N MET A 60 -8.35 -1.49 -7.68
CA MET A 60 -9.75 -1.17 -7.39
C MET A 60 -10.54 -2.42 -7.05
N ARG A 61 -10.47 -3.46 -7.90
CA ARG A 61 -11.16 -4.73 -7.66
C ARG A 61 -10.78 -5.33 -6.32
N SER A 62 -9.48 -5.42 -6.00
CA SER A 62 -9.02 -5.98 -4.72
C SER A 62 -9.49 -5.17 -3.51
N ARG A 63 -9.63 -3.84 -3.64
CA ARG A 63 -10.21 -3.00 -2.58
C ARG A 63 -11.72 -3.23 -2.43
N ILE A 64 -12.45 -3.30 -3.54
CA ILE A 64 -13.89 -3.61 -3.56
C ILE A 64 -14.15 -4.95 -2.89
N VAL A 65 -13.44 -6.02 -3.27
CA VAL A 65 -13.61 -7.35 -2.68
C VAL A 65 -13.34 -7.34 -1.17
N ARG A 66 -12.21 -6.76 -0.74
CA ARG A 66 -11.78 -6.74 0.67
C ARG A 66 -12.73 -5.96 1.59
N ILE A 67 -13.27 -4.83 1.10
CA ILE A 67 -14.14 -3.98 1.90
C ILE A 67 -15.60 -4.44 1.76
N GLY A 68 -16.04 -4.71 0.54
CA GLY A 68 -17.39 -5.18 0.23
C GLY A 68 -17.76 -6.45 0.99
N ALA A 69 -16.84 -7.41 1.12
CA ALA A 69 -17.14 -8.67 1.80
C ALA A 69 -17.44 -8.54 3.31
N LYS A 70 -17.12 -7.38 3.91
CA LYS A 70 -17.49 -7.07 5.30
C LYS A 70 -18.96 -6.66 5.45
N HIS A 71 -19.59 -6.20 4.38
CA HIS A 71 -20.89 -5.52 4.41
C HIS A 71 -21.94 -6.13 3.46
N ILE A 72 -21.50 -6.85 2.43
CA ILE A 72 -22.33 -7.32 1.32
C ILE A 72 -22.27 -8.86 1.29
N SER A 73 -23.42 -9.49 1.00
CA SER A 73 -23.49 -10.95 0.83
C SER A 73 -22.59 -11.42 -0.32
N GLN A 74 -22.20 -12.70 -0.31
CA GLN A 74 -21.34 -13.25 -1.35
C GLN A 74 -21.98 -13.13 -2.74
N GLU A 75 -23.26 -13.50 -2.86
CA GLU A 75 -24.00 -13.45 -4.11
C GLU A 75 -24.11 -12.03 -4.65
N GLU A 76 -24.49 -11.07 -3.79
CA GLU A 76 -24.67 -9.68 -4.17
C GLU A 76 -23.35 -9.02 -4.57
N LEU A 77 -22.27 -9.21 -3.80
CA LEU A 77 -20.96 -8.65 -4.16
C LEU A 77 -20.44 -9.24 -5.47
N ASN A 78 -20.67 -10.54 -5.70
CA ASN A 78 -20.29 -11.19 -6.94
C ASN A 78 -21.05 -10.65 -8.15
N GLN A 79 -22.34 -10.34 -7.99
CA GLN A 79 -23.14 -9.74 -9.05
C GLN A 79 -22.67 -8.30 -9.34
N MET A 80 -22.45 -7.48 -8.31
CA MET A 80 -21.93 -6.11 -8.46
C MET A 80 -20.58 -6.07 -9.19
N LEU A 81 -19.70 -7.06 -8.96
CA LEU A 81 -18.44 -7.16 -9.69
C LEU A 81 -18.68 -7.42 -11.18
N LYS A 82 -19.58 -8.36 -11.52
CA LYS A 82 -19.90 -8.68 -12.92
C LYS A 82 -20.56 -7.48 -13.63
N ASP A 83 -21.48 -6.81 -12.96
CA ASP A 83 -22.19 -5.65 -13.53
C ASP A 83 -21.24 -4.47 -13.81
N ALA A 84 -20.11 -4.40 -13.10
CA ALA A 84 -19.06 -3.41 -13.28
C ALA A 84 -17.89 -3.92 -14.16
N ASP A 85 -18.07 -5.00 -14.91
CA ASP A 85 -17.05 -5.64 -15.76
C ASP A 85 -15.76 -6.05 -15.02
N PHE A 86 -15.84 -6.28 -13.70
CA PHE A 86 -14.77 -6.92 -12.94
C PHE A 86 -14.92 -8.44 -12.98
N ALA A 87 -13.78 -9.13 -12.89
CA ALA A 87 -13.79 -10.57 -12.68
C ALA A 87 -14.59 -10.92 -11.40
N PRO A 88 -15.44 -11.96 -11.44
CA PRO A 88 -16.22 -12.39 -10.28
C PRO A 88 -15.31 -12.82 -9.12
N LEU A 89 -15.88 -13.01 -7.93
CA LEU A 89 -15.15 -13.50 -6.76
C LEU A 89 -14.46 -14.83 -7.09
N LYS A 90 -13.18 -14.93 -6.73
CA LYS A 90 -12.38 -16.15 -6.88
C LYS A 90 -12.66 -17.08 -5.71
N GLU A 91 -12.52 -18.39 -5.90
CA GLU A 91 -12.71 -19.39 -4.84
C GLU A 91 -11.89 -19.09 -3.58
N LYS A 92 -10.62 -18.69 -3.73
CA LYS A 92 -9.78 -18.28 -2.59
C LYS A 92 -10.29 -17.03 -1.87
N GLU A 93 -10.92 -16.10 -2.59
CA GLU A 93 -11.51 -14.89 -2.01
C GLU A 93 -12.78 -15.28 -1.25
N ILE A 94 -13.59 -16.18 -1.81
CA ILE A 94 -14.79 -16.73 -1.16
C ILE A 94 -14.41 -17.46 0.14
N ALA A 95 -13.46 -18.40 0.07
CA ALA A 95 -13.00 -19.16 1.23
C ALA A 95 -12.46 -18.24 2.33
N PHE A 96 -11.69 -17.21 1.97
CA PHE A 96 -11.09 -16.30 2.94
C PHE A 96 -12.10 -15.34 3.58
N TYR A 97 -13.00 -14.74 2.81
CA TYR A 97 -13.90 -13.69 3.31
C TYR A 97 -15.27 -14.22 3.79
N TYR A 98 -15.72 -15.36 3.29
CA TYR A 98 -17.05 -15.92 3.55
C TYR A 98 -17.03 -17.36 4.10
N GLY A 99 -15.91 -18.10 3.98
CA GLY A 99 -15.83 -19.51 4.38
C GLY A 99 -15.76 -19.79 5.89
N GLY A 100 -15.66 -18.76 6.72
CA GLY A 100 -15.57 -18.87 8.19
C GLY A 100 -16.76 -18.29 8.95
N LYS A 101 -17.90 -18.07 8.27
CA LYS A 101 -19.16 -17.67 8.91
C LYS A 101 -20.06 -18.87 9.13
#